data_AF-A0A7V7CRY9-F1
#
_entry.id   AF-A0A7V7CRY9-F1
#
_cell.length_a   1.000
_cell.length_b   1.000
_cell.length_c   1.000
_cell.angle_alpha   90.00
_cell.angle_beta   90.00
_cell.angle_gamma   90.00
#
_symmetry.space_group_name_H-M   'P 1'
#
loop_
_entity.id
_entity.type
_entity.pdbx_description
1 polymer ?
#
loop_
_entity_poly.entity_id
_entity_poly.type
_entity_poly.pdbx_seq_one_letter_code
_entity_poly.pdbx_strand_id
1 'polypeptide(L)' 'MEIRAEEISQIIRGQIKDYEKKVEVSETGTVLSVGDGIARVYGIEKAMAMEMVEFPGGIFGLCLNLEEDNVGV' A
#
# COMPACT_ATOMS: atom_id res chain seq x y z
N MET A 1 -11.49 -6.96 -34.79
CA MET A 1 -10.60 -5.98 -34.14
C MET A 1 -9.38 -6.76 -33.67
N GLU A 2 -8.31 -6.75 -34.46
CA GLU A 2 -7.01 -7.29 -34.03
C GLU A 2 -6.38 -6.28 -33.09
N ILE A 3 -6.22 -6.66 -31.83
CA ILE A 3 -5.46 -5.88 -30.85
C ILE A 3 -4.01 -5.88 -31.33
N ARG A 4 -3.50 -4.71 -31.69
CA ARG A 4 -2.12 -4.56 -32.19
C ARG A 4 -1.16 -4.58 -31.01
N ALA A 5 -0.22 -5.53 -31.01
CA ALA A 5 0.80 -5.68 -29.95
C ALA A 5 1.62 -4.40 -29.70
N GLU A 6 1.68 -3.52 -30.70
CA GLU A 6 2.37 -2.24 -30.66
C GLU A 6 1.66 -1.22 -29.75
N GLU A 7 0.32 -1.21 -29.71
CA GLU A 7 -0.45 -0.38 -28.77
C GLU A 7 -0.24 -0.85 -27.33
N ILE A 8 -0.26 -2.17 -27.10
CA ILE A 8 0.00 -2.74 -25.77
C ILE A 8 1.41 -2.35 -25.29
N SER A 9 2.40 -2.44 -26.18
CA SER A 9 3.79 -2.09 -25.88
C SER A 9 3.97 -0.61 -25.57
N GLN A 10 3.23 0.28 -26.25
CA GLN A 10 3.25 1.72 -25.95
C GLN A 10 2.60 2.03 -24.60
N ILE A 11 1.47 1.40 -24.27
CA ILE A 11 0.77 1.59 -23.00
C ILE A 11 1.67 1.17 -21.83
N ILE A 12 2.29 -0.02 -21.91
CA ILE A 12 3.19 -0.52 -20.86
C ILE A 12 4.43 0.39 -20.71
N ARG A 13 5.01 0.86 -21.82
CA ARG A 13 6.16 1.80 -21.77
C ARG A 13 5.79 3.15 -21.18
N GLY A 14 4.56 3.64 -21.41
CA GLY A 14 4.04 4.85 -20.77
C GLY A 14 3.96 4.68 -19.25
N GLN A 15 3.31 3.60 -18.80
CA GLN A 15 3.16 3.28 -17.38
C GLN A 15 4.50 3.11 -16.66
N ILE A 16 5.52 2.56 -17.32
CA ILE A 16 6.88 2.43 -16.76
C ILE A 16 7.59 3.79 -16.69
N LYS A 17 7.39 4.69 -17.66
CA LYS A 17 7.99 6.03 -17.64
C LYS A 17 7.43 6.90 -16.53
N ASP A 18 6.14 6.76 -16.23
CA ASP A 18 5.45 7.49 -15.16
C ASP A 18 5.69 6.86 -13.78
N TYR A 19 6.41 5.74 -13.71
CA TYR A 19 6.81 5.09 -12.45
C TYR A 19 7.98 5.84 -11.80
N GLU A 20 7.78 7.10 -11.44
CA GLU A 20 8.65 7.81 -10.50
C GLU A 20 8.39 7.25 -9.10
N LYS A 21 9.20 6.27 -8.69
CA LYS A 21 9.16 5.69 -7.34
C LYS A 21 9.75 6.68 -6.33
N LYS A 22 9.02 7.76 -6.01
CA LYS A 22 9.20 8.46 -4.74
C LYS A 22 8.75 7.49 -3.66
N VAL A 23 9.70 6.89 -2.94
CA VAL A 23 9.38 6.12 -1.74
C VAL A 23 8.94 7.12 -0.68
N GLU A 24 7.67 7.54 -0.74
CA GLU A 24 7.03 8.29 0.34
C GLU A 24 6.73 7.30 1.45
N VAL A 25 7.72 7.14 2.34
CA VAL A 25 7.63 6.26 3.52
C VAL A 25 6.37 6.55 4.35
N SER A 26 5.77 7.73 4.23
CA SER A 26 4.53 8.09 4.92
C SER A 26 3.31 7.22 4.61
N GLU A 27 3.29 6.53 3.47
CA GLU A 27 2.14 5.71 3.03
C GLU A 27 2.41 4.21 3.12
N THR A 28 3.64 3.80 3.43
CA THR A 28 4.02 2.37 3.46
C THR A 28 4.67 2.01 4.78
N GLY A 29 4.17 0.94 5.40
CA GLY A 29 4.63 0.51 6.72
C GLY A 29 5.24 -0.88 6.74
N THR A 30 5.81 -1.23 7.89
CA THR A 30 6.31 -2.57 8.21
C THR A 30 5.51 -3.16 9.36
N VAL A 31 5.08 -4.41 9.22
CA VAL A 31 4.40 -5.14 10.28
C VAL A 31 5.41 -5.55 11.35
N LEU A 32 5.19 -5.08 12.58
CA LEU A 32 6.01 -5.42 13.74
C LEU A 32 5.55 -6.73 14.39
N SER A 33 4.24 -6.91 14.52
CA SER A 33 3.64 -8.11 15.11
C SER A 33 2.23 -8.35 14.59
N VAL A 34 1.79 -9.61 14.69
CA VAL A 34 0.42 -10.04 14.37
C VAL A 34 -0.05 -11.00 15.46
N GLY A 35 -1.26 -10.80 15.98
CA GLY A 35 -1.90 -11.69 16.96
C GLY A 35 -3.41 -11.53 16.93
N ASP A 36 -4.14 -12.64 16.98
CA ASP A 36 -5.62 -12.70 16.99
C ASP A 36 -6.31 -11.84 15.92
N GLY A 37 -5.66 -11.67 14.76
CA GLY A 37 -6.18 -10.88 13.65
C GLY A 37 -5.90 -9.37 13.75
N ILE A 38 -5.11 -8.94 14.73
CA ILE A 38 -4.64 -7.55 14.89
C ILE A 38 -3.15 -7.49 14.52
N ALA A 39 -2.80 -6.57 13.63
CA ALA A 39 -1.43 -6.25 13.25
C ALA A 39 -0.98 -4.92 13.86
N ARG A 40 0.27 -4.86 14.32
CA ARG A 40 0.93 -3.58 14.66
C ARG A 40 1.83 -3.15 13.52
N VAL A 41 1.58 -1.97 12.97
CA VAL A 41 2.25 -1.48 11.76
C VAL A 41 3.02 -0.20 12.08
N TYR A 42 4.31 -0.18 11.74
CA TYR A 42 5.17 0.99 11.86
C TYR A 42 5.30 1.71 10.52
N GLY A 43 5.38 3.05 10.51
CA GLY A 43 5.73 3.84 9.32
C GLY A 43 4.56 4.44 8.54
N ILE A 44 3.31 4.06 8.83
CA ILE A 44 2.11 4.65 8.21
C ILE A 44 1.65 5.91 8.95
N GLU A 45 2.54 6.90 9.07
CA GLU A 45 2.32 8.12 9.87
C GLU A 45 1.14 8.99 9.40
N LYS A 46 0.76 8.89 8.12
CA LYS A 46 -0.38 9.62 7.55
C LYS A 46 -1.70 8.86 7.63
N ALA A 47 -1.71 7.64 8.18
CA ALA A 47 -2.93 6.85 8.28
C ALA A 47 -3.96 7.54 9.17
N MET A 48 -5.21 7.51 8.73
CA MET A 48 -6.35 8.03 9.47
C MET A 48 -7.03 6.90 10.25
N ALA A 49 -7.69 7.27 11.34
CA ALA A 49 -8.55 6.33 12.04
C ALA A 49 -9.69 5.88 11.11
N MET A 50 -10.02 4.60 11.15
CA MET A 50 -10.99 3.95 10.26
C MET A 50 -10.59 3.95 8.78
N GLU A 51 -9.32 4.18 8.46
CA GLU A 51 -8.80 3.99 7.12
C GLU A 51 -8.54 2.51 6.81
N MET A 52 -8.75 2.13 5.56
CA MET A 52 -8.46 0.78 5.07
C MET A 52 -7.03 0.71 4.55
N VAL A 53 -6.27 -0.25 5.05
CA VAL A 53 -4.88 -0.50 4.65
C VAL A 53 -4.76 -1.88 4.02
N GLU A 54 -4.03 -1.95 2.91
CA GLU A 54 -3.78 -3.17 2.17
C GLU A 54 -2.50 -3.86 2.66
N PHE A 55 -2.63 -5.14 2.98
CA PHE A 55 -1.52 -6.04 3.27
C PHE A 55 -1.18 -6.88 2.03
N PRO A 56 0.05 -7.43 1.98
CA PRO A 56 0.43 -8.39 0.95
C PRO A 56 -0.59 -9.54 0.83
N GLY A 57 -0.97 -9.88 -0.40
CA GLY A 57 -1.96 -10.91 -0.67
C GLY A 57 -3.40 -10.41 -0.81
N GLY A 58 -3.62 -9.09 -0.92
CA GLY A 58 -4.95 -8.50 -1.13
C GLY A 58 -5.84 -8.58 0.11
N ILE A 59 -5.22 -8.66 1.28
CA ILE A 59 -5.90 -8.64 2.58
C ILE A 59 -6.03 -7.18 2.99
N PHE A 60 -7.18 -6.81 3.55
CA PHE A 60 -7.42 -5.45 4.04
C PHE A 60 -7.60 -5.48 5.55
N GLY A 61 -6.99 -4.52 6.22
CA GLY A 61 -7.21 -4.25 7.63
C GLY A 61 -7.72 -2.82 7.85
N LEU A 62 -8.18 -2.55 9.07
CA LEU A 62 -8.79 -1.27 9.42
C LEU A 62 -7.96 -0.62 10.51
N CYS A 63 -7.46 0.59 10.26
CA CYS A 63 -6.72 1.35 11.26
C CYS A 63 -7.64 1.72 12.42
N LEU A 64 -7.54 0.98 13.54
CA LEU A 64 -8.36 1.21 14.73
C LEU A 64 -7.68 2.15 15.72
N ASN A 65 -6.40 1.88 16.00
CA ASN A 65 -5.63 2.61 17.01
C ASN A 65 -4.44 3.32 16.35
N LEU A 66 -4.36 4.63 16.50
CA LEU A 66 -3.20 5.42 16.09
C LEU A 66 -2.36 5.73 17.34
N GLU A 67 -1.28 4.98 17.56
CA GLU A 67 -0.30 5.27 18.61
C GLU A 67 0.80 6.20 18.05
N GLU A 68 1.64 6.77 18.91
CA GLU A 68 2.71 7.69 18.51
C GLU A 68 3.73 7.02 17.59
N ASP A 69 4.05 5.75 17.86
CA ASP A 69 5.07 5.00 17.13
C ASP A 69 4.48 3.96 16.16
N ASN A 70 3.24 3.54 16.32
CA ASN A 70 2.67 2.45 15.52
C ASN A 70 1.14 2.55 15.40
N VAL A 71 0.59 1.84 14.43
CA VAL A 71 -0.85 1.77 14.19
C VAL A 71 -1.33 0.34 14.38
N GLY A 72 -2.40 0.18 15.16
CA GLY A 72 -3.14 -1.06 15.29
C GLY A 72 -4.15 -1.21 14.16
N VAL A 73 -3.96 -2.25 13.36
CA VAL A 73 -4.71 -2.56 12.13
C VAL A 73 -5.38 -3.93 12.22
#